data_AF-A0A2Z7DGH3-F1
#
_entry.id   AF-A0A2Z7DGH3-F1
#
_cell.length_a   1.000
_cell.length_b   1.000
_cell.length_c   1.000
_cell.angle_alpha   90.00
_cell.angle_beta   90.00
_cell.angle_gamma   90.00
#
_symmetry.space_group_name_H-M   'P 1'
#
loop_
_entity.id
_entity.type
_entity.pdbx_description
1 polymer ?
#
loop_
_entity_poly.entity_id
_entity_poly.type
_entity_poly.pdbx_seq_one_letter_code
_entity_poly.pdbx_strand_id
1 'polypeptide(L)'
;DLDNKNGEKWNCKRCSGHLFASEVAIHKALMGSEFRTSDPWEADLFFVPVYVSCNFSSVNGFPAIGHARSLMASTVRLLSSNFPFWNLSRGSDHVFIASHDFGSCFHTMESMAMAEGVPQFSKNSIIL
;
A
#
# COMPACT_ATOMS: atom_id res chain seq x y z
N ASP A 1 5.32 -12.95 7.14
CA ASP A 1 4.25 -13.69 6.43
C ASP A 1 3.04 -12.81 6.18
N LEU A 2 2.42 -12.99 5.01
CA LEU A 2 1.25 -12.24 4.54
C LEU A 2 -0.07 -12.87 5.04
N ASP A 3 -0.12 -13.23 6.32
CA ASP A 3 -1.30 -13.84 6.92
C ASP A 3 -2.24 -12.76 7.50
N ASN A 4 -3.53 -12.89 7.21
CA ASN A 4 -4.57 -12.14 7.90
C ASN A 4 -4.67 -12.63 9.36
N LYS A 5 -5.04 -11.75 10.29
CA LYS A 5 -5.36 -12.05 11.70
C LYS A 5 -6.42 -13.15 11.91
N ASN A 6 -7.12 -13.58 10.86
CA ASN A 6 -8.15 -14.62 10.89
C ASN A 6 -7.68 -15.99 10.34
N GLY A 7 -6.41 -16.16 9.98
CA GLY A 7 -5.89 -17.44 9.46
C GLY A 7 -6.40 -17.82 8.05
N GLU A 8 -7.18 -16.96 7.40
CA GLU A 8 -7.49 -17.09 5.98
C GLU A 8 -6.24 -16.76 5.17
N LYS A 9 -5.67 -17.78 4.52
CA LYS A 9 -4.66 -17.60 3.48
C LYS A 9 -5.31 -16.81 2.36
N TRP A 10 -4.92 -15.54 2.20
CA TRP A 10 -5.07 -14.86 0.91
C TRP A 10 -4.56 -15.83 -0.15
N ASN A 11 -5.30 -16.07 -1.23
CA ASN A 11 -4.84 -16.96 -2.30
C ASN A 11 -3.63 -16.30 -3.02
N CYS A 12 -2.49 -16.38 -2.35
CA CYS A 12 -1.30 -15.53 -2.49
C CYS A 12 -0.47 -15.87 -3.72
N LYS A 13 -0.85 -16.91 -4.48
CA LYS A 13 -0.19 -17.26 -5.75
C LYS A 13 -0.32 -16.13 -6.79
N ARG A 14 -1.46 -15.45 -6.87
CA ARG A 14 -1.62 -14.31 -7.80
C ARG A 14 -0.87 -13.08 -7.31
N CYS A 15 -0.96 -12.78 -6.03
CA CYS A 15 -0.25 -11.67 -5.37
C CYS A 15 1.28 -11.80 -5.44
N SER A 16 1.84 -12.97 -5.77
CA SER A 16 3.28 -13.22 -5.82
C SER A 16 3.88 -13.32 -7.22
N GLY A 17 3.07 -13.44 -8.28
CA GLY A 17 3.58 -13.65 -9.64
C GLY A 17 2.68 -13.21 -10.79
N HIS A 18 1.53 -12.57 -10.51
CA HIS A 18 0.67 -11.98 -11.53
C HIS A 18 1.16 -10.57 -11.92
N LEU A 19 0.67 -10.02 -13.03
CA LEU A 19 1.00 -8.66 -13.48
C LEU A 19 0.59 -7.54 -12.50
N PHE A 20 -0.14 -7.88 -11.43
CA PHE A 20 -0.62 -6.96 -10.39
C PHE A 20 0.15 -7.14 -9.06
N ALA A 21 1.27 -7.86 -9.08
CA ALA A 21 2.08 -8.19 -7.92
C ALA A 21 3.26 -7.21 -7.68
N SER A 22 3.27 -6.04 -8.33
CA SER A 22 4.35 -5.06 -8.23
C SER A 22 4.61 -4.59 -6.81
N GLU A 23 3.58 -4.40 -5.99
CA GLU A 23 3.70 -4.05 -4.57
C GLU A 23 4.53 -5.09 -3.80
N VAL A 24 4.26 -6.38 -4.05
CA VAL A 24 4.99 -7.50 -3.43
C VAL A 24 6.39 -7.63 -4.02
N ALA A 25 6.56 -7.41 -5.33
CA ALA A 25 7.86 -7.46 -5.99
C ALA A 25 8.80 -6.37 -5.43
N ILE A 26 8.31 -5.14 -5.30
CA ILE A 26 9.07 -4.02 -4.71
C ILE A 26 9.40 -4.32 -3.24
N HIS A 27 8.44 -4.79 -2.45
CA HIS A 27 8.74 -5.15 -1.07
C HIS A 27 9.84 -6.22 -0.97
N LYS A 28 9.76 -7.30 -1.78
CA LYS A 28 10.79 -8.34 -1.80
C LYS A 28 12.17 -7.79 -2.21
N ALA A 29 12.21 -6.88 -3.19
CA ALA A 29 13.44 -6.23 -3.61
C ALA A 29 14.04 -5.39 -2.47
N LEU A 30 13.21 -4.60 -1.77
CA LEU A 30 13.64 -3.80 -0.61
C LEU A 30 14.11 -4.67 0.56
N MET A 31 13.50 -5.84 0.78
CA MET A 31 13.92 -6.78 1.83
C MET A 31 15.32 -7.34 1.61
N GLY A 32 15.79 -7.44 0.35
CA GLY A 32 17.14 -7.88 -0.01
C GLY A 32 18.11 -6.74 -0.35
N SER A 33 17.67 -5.49 -0.21
CA SER A 33 18.47 -4.31 -0.57
C SER A 33 19.51 -3.97 0.49
N GLU A 34 20.69 -3.54 0.07
CA GLU A 34 21.74 -3.00 0.96
C GLU A 34 21.35 -1.64 1.58
N PHE A 35 20.38 -0.93 0.98
CA PHE A 35 19.89 0.36 1.47
C PHE A 35 18.83 0.23 2.58
N ARG A 36 18.49 -1.00 2.99
CA ARG A 36 17.52 -1.24 4.06
C ARG A 36 18.23 -1.24 5.42
N THR A 37 17.84 -0.32 6.30
CA THR A 37 18.23 -0.36 7.72
C THR A 37 17.12 -0.96 8.59
N SER A 38 17.51 -1.56 9.71
CA SER A 38 16.61 -1.97 10.80
C SER A 38 16.49 -0.92 11.90
N ASP A 39 17.38 0.08 11.91
CA ASP A 39 17.29 1.21 12.83
C ASP A 39 16.43 2.32 12.21
N PRO A 40 15.24 2.61 12.75
CA PRO A 40 14.38 3.65 12.19
C PRO A 40 14.95 5.07 12.32
N TRP A 41 15.98 5.30 13.16
CA TRP A 41 16.65 6.60 13.27
C TRP A 41 17.66 6.86 12.16
N GLU A 42 18.13 5.81 11.49
CA GLU A 42 19.00 5.91 10.32
C GLU A 42 18.21 5.94 9.00
N ALA A 43 16.90 5.72 9.06
CA ALA A 43 16.06 5.63 7.87
C ALA A 43 15.71 7.02 7.31
N ASP A 44 16.05 7.26 6.04
CA ASP A 44 15.59 8.45 5.30
C ASP A 44 14.13 8.34 4.85
N LEU A 45 13.67 7.10 4.59
CA LEU A 45 12.33 6.80 4.09
C LEU A 45 11.76 5.55 4.76
N PHE A 46 10.46 5.55 4.98
CA PHE A 46 9.70 4.44 5.54
C PHE A 46 8.85 3.78 4.46
N PHE A 47 9.21 2.56 4.08
CA PHE A 47 8.36 1.74 3.22
C PHE A 47 7.12 1.26 3.99
N VAL A 48 5.93 1.49 3.44
CA VAL A 48 4.66 1.06 4.04
C VAL A 48 4.13 -0.17 3.29
N PRO A 49 4.19 -1.39 3.86
CA PRO A 49 3.81 -2.61 3.18
C PRO A 49 2.29 -2.79 3.14
N VAL A 50 1.63 -2.09 2.22
CA VAL A 50 0.21 -2.28 1.89
C VAL A 50 0.09 -2.86 0.50
N TYR A 51 -0.72 -3.90 0.34
CA TYR A 51 -0.90 -4.62 -0.93
C TYR A 51 -2.31 -4.47 -1.48
N VAL A 52 -2.70 -3.24 -1.87
CA VAL A 52 -4.06 -2.95 -2.37
C VAL A 52 -4.39 -3.75 -3.64
N SER A 53 -3.37 -4.14 -4.41
CA SER A 53 -3.55 -4.89 -5.66
C SER A 53 -3.82 -6.38 -5.44
N CYS A 54 -3.62 -6.89 -4.22
CA CYS A 54 -3.67 -8.33 -3.93
C CYS A 54 -5.05 -8.88 -3.56
N ASN A 55 -6.07 -8.02 -3.53
CA ASN A 55 -7.46 -8.44 -3.34
C ASN A 55 -8.12 -8.63 -4.71
N PHE A 56 -8.18 -9.86 -5.20
CA PHE A 56 -8.72 -10.17 -6.53
C PHE A 56 -10.18 -10.61 -6.47
N SER A 57 -10.97 -10.16 -7.44
CA SER A 57 -12.28 -10.75 -7.71
C SER A 57 -12.12 -12.18 -8.21
N SER A 58 -12.82 -13.12 -7.57
CA SER A 58 -12.90 -14.51 -8.03
C SER A 58 -13.67 -14.67 -9.34
N VAL A 59 -14.45 -13.66 -9.73
CA VAL A 59 -15.33 -13.71 -10.91
C VAL A 59 -14.58 -13.38 -12.20
N ASN A 60 -13.74 -12.33 -12.19
CA ASN A 60 -13.05 -11.85 -13.39
C ASN A 60 -11.52 -11.83 -13.26
N GLY A 61 -10.97 -12.09 -12.06
CA GLY A 61 -9.53 -12.12 -11.83
C GLY A 61 -8.85 -10.76 -11.74
N PHE A 62 -9.59 -9.66 -11.80
CA PHE A 62 -9.06 -8.30 -11.60
C PHE A 62 -9.04 -7.92 -10.12
N PRO A 63 -8.09 -7.07 -9.68
CA PRO A 63 -8.14 -6.45 -8.37
C PRO A 63 -9.47 -5.73 -8.10
N ALA A 64 -10.04 -5.99 -6.94
CA ALA A 64 -11.22 -5.28 -6.45
C ALA A 64 -10.79 -3.89 -5.97
N ILE A 65 -11.24 -2.81 -6.60
CA ILE A 65 -10.66 -1.48 -6.36
C ILE A 65 -11.25 -0.80 -5.12
N GLY A 66 -12.52 -1.07 -4.78
CA GLY A 66 -13.26 -0.33 -3.75
C GLY A 66 -12.71 -0.42 -2.32
N HIS A 67 -11.82 -1.37 -2.02
CA HIS A 67 -11.24 -1.54 -0.68
C HIS A 67 -9.93 -0.76 -0.46
N ALA A 68 -9.28 -0.28 -1.52
CA ALA A 68 -7.94 0.29 -1.44
C ALA A 68 -7.90 1.52 -0.50
N ARG A 69 -8.83 2.46 -0.69
CA ARG A 69 -8.93 3.70 0.11
C ARG A 69 -9.13 3.42 1.59
N SER A 70 -10.03 2.50 1.95
CA SER A 70 -10.32 2.17 3.35
C SER A 70 -9.16 1.43 4.02
N LEU A 71 -8.50 0.53 3.28
CA LEU A 71 -7.29 -0.16 3.73
C LEU A 71 -6.17 0.84 4.02
N MET A 72 -5.83 1.72 3.07
CA MET A 72 -4.78 2.73 3.29
C MET A 72 -5.11 3.67 4.45
N ALA A 73 -6.36 4.14 4.56
CA ALA A 73 -6.79 4.98 5.69
C ALA A 73 -6.63 4.26 7.03
N SER A 74 -6.95 2.96 7.09
CA SER A 74 -6.77 2.16 8.31
C SER A 74 -5.30 1.95 8.65
N THR A 75 -4.43 1.76 7.65
CA THR A 75 -2.99 1.66 7.82
C THR A 75 -2.42 2.96 8.37
N VAL A 76 -2.79 4.12 7.82
CA VAL A 76 -2.34 5.42 8.35
C VAL A 76 -2.77 5.63 9.80
N ARG A 77 -4.01 5.26 10.15
CA ARG A 77 -4.46 5.29 11.56
C ARG A 77 -3.63 4.37 12.45
N LEU A 78 -3.30 3.17 11.99
CA LEU A 78 -2.44 2.24 12.73
C LEU A 78 -1.03 2.83 12.92
N LEU A 79 -0.43 3.37 11.85
CA LEU A 79 0.89 3.98 11.86
C LEU A 79 0.96 5.15 12.83
N SER A 80 0.05 6.12 12.67
CA SER A 80 -0.03 7.31 13.52
C SER A 80 -0.28 7.03 15.01
N SER A 81 -0.90 5.90 15.35
CA SER A 81 -1.20 5.54 16.74
C SER A 81 -0.12 4.66 17.40
N ASN A 82 0.63 3.87 16.62
CA ASN A 82 1.56 2.89 17.17
C ASN A 82 3.03 3.23 16.91
N PHE A 83 3.33 4.06 15.91
CA PHE A 83 4.70 4.34 15.49
C PHE A 83 4.97 5.85 15.48
N PRO A 84 5.95 6.34 16.26
CA PRO A 84 6.19 7.77 16.40
C PRO A 84 6.62 8.44 15.09
N PHE A 85 7.33 7.71 14.22
CA PHE A 85 7.89 8.20 12.96
C PHE A 85 6.85 8.75 11.99
N TRP A 86 5.64 8.19 11.98
CA TRP A 86 4.54 8.75 11.20
C TRP A 86 4.24 10.19 11.60
N ASN A 87 4.15 10.47 12.90
CA ASN A 87 3.73 11.79 13.40
C ASN A 87 4.85 12.83 13.31
N LEU A 88 6.12 12.41 13.28
CA LEU A 88 7.28 13.30 13.13
C LEU A 88 7.26 14.01 11.77
N SER A 89 7.06 13.25 10.69
CA SER A 89 7.05 13.77 9.32
C SER A 89 5.63 14.05 8.79
N ARG A 90 4.61 13.62 9.53
CA ARG A 90 3.20 13.56 9.10
C ARG A 90 3.05 12.80 7.77
N GLY A 91 3.84 11.73 7.63
CA GLY A 91 3.83 10.82 6.49
C GLY A 91 4.66 11.29 5.29
N SER A 92 5.42 12.38 5.37
CA SER A 92 6.17 12.93 4.21
C SER A 92 7.40 12.13 3.78
N ASP A 93 7.91 11.29 4.66
CA ASP A 93 8.97 10.31 4.42
C ASP A 93 8.41 8.88 4.24
N HIS A 94 7.09 8.70 4.19
CA HIS A 94 6.45 7.39 4.03
C HIS A 94 6.12 7.12 2.56
N VAL A 95 6.60 5.98 2.06
CA VAL A 95 6.43 5.53 0.67
C VAL A 95 5.41 4.39 0.61
N PHE A 96 4.37 4.59 -0.18
CA PHE A 96 3.35 3.60 -0.51
C PHE A 96 3.49 3.19 -1.97
N ILE A 97 3.27 1.91 -2.25
CA ILE A 97 3.13 1.41 -3.63
C ILE A 97 1.65 1.14 -3.86
N ALA A 98 1.07 1.78 -4.87
CA ALA A 98 -0.33 1.64 -5.26
C ALA A 98 -0.45 1.45 -6.79
N SER A 99 0.40 0.56 -7.32
CA SER A 99 0.68 0.35 -8.74
C SER A 99 -0.48 -0.17 -9.60
N HIS A 100 -1.57 -0.63 -8.99
CA HIS A 100 -2.78 -1.09 -9.69
C HIS A 100 -4.00 -0.27 -9.27
N ASP A 101 -3.80 1.04 -9.22
CA ASP A 101 -4.89 2.02 -9.31
C ASP A 101 -5.76 2.18 -8.06
N PHE A 102 -5.23 2.92 -7.09
CA PHE A 102 -5.97 3.98 -6.40
C PHE A 102 -5.02 5.01 -5.76
N GLY A 103 -3.90 5.33 -6.41
CA GLY A 103 -3.00 6.38 -5.94
C GLY A 103 -3.64 7.77 -6.06
N SER A 104 -4.15 8.11 -7.25
CA SER A 104 -4.85 9.39 -7.50
C SER A 104 -5.89 9.40 -8.63
N CYS A 105 -5.89 8.48 -9.62
CA CYS A 105 -6.94 8.33 -10.65
C CYS A 105 -6.93 6.94 -11.30
N PHE A 106 -8.10 6.42 -11.72
CA PHE A 106 -8.23 5.22 -12.56
C PHE A 106 -9.21 5.46 -13.72
N HIS A 107 -8.90 4.99 -14.93
CA HIS A 107 -9.69 5.30 -16.14
C HIS A 107 -11.16 4.83 -16.04
N THR A 108 -11.46 3.67 -15.42
CA THR A 108 -12.86 3.22 -15.31
C THR A 108 -13.65 3.92 -14.19
N MET A 109 -12.97 4.70 -13.34
CA MET A 109 -13.57 5.45 -12.23
C MET A 109 -13.05 6.89 -12.18
N GLU A 110 -12.69 7.47 -13.32
CA GLU A 110 -12.05 8.79 -13.40
C GLU A 110 -12.94 9.88 -12.76
N SER A 111 -14.23 9.86 -13.06
CA SER A 111 -15.20 10.80 -12.50
C SER A 111 -15.30 10.70 -10.97
N MET A 112 -15.25 9.48 -10.42
CA MET A 112 -15.25 9.26 -8.97
C MET A 112 -13.92 9.69 -8.36
N ALA A 113 -12.79 9.37 -8.99
CA ALA A 113 -11.48 9.78 -8.53
C ALA A 113 -11.31 11.30 -8.52
N MET A 114 -11.79 11.99 -9.56
CA MET A 114 -11.80 13.46 -9.59
C MET A 114 -12.72 14.06 -8.51
N ALA A 115 -13.90 13.48 -8.31
CA ALA A 115 -14.84 13.97 -7.29
C ALA A 115 -14.30 13.77 -5.86
N GLU A 116 -13.64 12.64 -5.61
CA GLU A 116 -13.10 12.32 -4.28
C GLU A 116 -11.74 12.95 -4.00
N GLY A 117 -10.98 13.28 -5.04
CA GLY A 117 -9.63 13.84 -4.98
C GLY A 117 -8.62 12.96 -4.23
N VAL A 118 -7.41 13.51 -4.04
CA VAL A 118 -6.35 12.85 -3.26
C VAL A 118 -6.81 12.74 -1.79
N PRO A 119 -6.86 11.53 -1.21
CA PRO A 119 -7.27 11.34 0.17
C PRO A 119 -6.40 12.13 1.15
N GLN A 120 -7.03 12.83 2.10
CA GLN A 120 -6.31 13.67 3.07
C GLN A 120 -5.25 12.91 3.86
N PHE A 121 -5.50 11.63 4.16
CA PHE A 121 -4.57 10.80 4.93
C PHE A 121 -3.26 10.47 4.17
N SER A 122 -3.23 10.62 2.85
CA SER A 122 -2.08 10.29 2.01
C SER A 122 -1.47 11.49 1.30
N LYS A 123 -2.02 12.71 1.50
CA LYS A 123 -1.59 13.92 0.80
C LYS A 123 -0.12 14.30 0.97
N ASN A 124 0.45 13.95 2.12
CA ASN A 124 1.85 14.26 2.39
C ASN A 124 2.78 13.14 1.94
N SER A 125 2.26 11.93 1.71
CA SER A 125 3.07 10.74 1.47
C SER A 125 3.47 10.58 0.01
N ILE A 126 4.56 9.85 -0.20
CA ILE A 126 5.02 9.46 -1.52
C ILE A 126 4.20 8.25 -1.95
N ILE A 127 3.50 8.36 -3.08
CA ILE A 127 2.71 7.27 -3.65
C ILE A 127 3.29 6.97 -5.03
N LEU A 128 3.76 5.73 -5.21
CA LEU A 128 4.32 5.21 -6.46
C LEU A 128 3.38 4.20 -7.12
#